data_AF-A0A3A9EPJ9-F1
#
_entry.id   AF-A0A3A9EPJ9-F1
#
_cell.length_a   1.000
_cell.length_b   1.000
_cell.length_c   1.000
_cell.angle_alpha   90.00
_cell.angle_beta   90.00
_cell.angle_gamma   90.00
#
_symmetry.space_group_name_H-M   'P 1'
#
loop_
_entity.id
_entity.type
_entity.pdbx_description
1 polymer ?
#
loop_
_entity_poly.entity_id
_entity_poly.type
_entity_poly.pdbx_seq_one_letter_code
_entity_poly.pdbx_strand_id
1 'polypeptide(L)'
;MPINHISQPEYISLGPGLRLRRFSGLTPALSASALAWYRDPETARLVDSPSAKPYTPERLERMYSYLHQNGELYWIEEDRGQGFAPIGDVCLLPGGDLPIVVGPEECRGRGIGRRVVRALIARARELDFPAMTVKEIYRYNEGSRRLFLSCGFREGERTPEGSRFVLDLEKAMGDSRRLYVAYGSNLNRVEMAVRCPQAQAVGVGELRDYRLVFRAGGRGVYLTVEPCEGGVAPMALWAVTPEDELALDEYEVYPELYSKEEIQVEFQELATGRTRRAEAFVYVMVPGHVETEPGREYVERCLAGYRDFGLKPGPELKKRGKEELA
;
A
#
# COMPACT_ATOMS: atom_id res chain seq x y z
N MET A 1 24.90 11.76 -6.64
CA MET A 1 25.58 10.70 -5.84
C MET A 1 24.50 9.72 -5.38
N PRO A 2 24.77 8.41 -5.33
CA PRO A 2 23.81 7.48 -4.74
C PRO A 2 23.48 7.94 -3.33
N ILE A 3 22.20 7.98 -3.03
CA ILE A 3 21.69 8.28 -1.72
C ILE A 3 22.07 7.07 -0.85
N ASN A 4 23.03 7.24 0.04
CA ASN A 4 23.55 6.20 0.95
C ASN A 4 24.16 4.96 0.25
N HIS A 5 24.71 4.03 1.05
CA HIS A 5 25.38 2.81 0.59
C HIS A 5 24.43 1.72 0.08
N ILE A 6 23.20 2.07 -0.27
CA ILE A 6 22.15 1.15 -0.72
C ILE A 6 21.98 1.35 -2.23
N SER A 7 22.08 0.26 -2.99
CA SER A 7 21.92 0.32 -4.45
C SER A 7 20.49 0.71 -4.82
N GLN A 8 20.34 1.57 -5.83
CA GLN A 8 19.06 1.86 -6.46
C GLN A 8 18.50 0.57 -7.08
N PRO A 9 17.30 0.10 -6.70
CA PRO A 9 16.68 -1.09 -7.27
C PRO A 9 16.36 -0.88 -8.75
N GLU A 10 16.48 -1.95 -9.55
CA GLU A 10 16.09 -1.91 -10.96
C GLU A 10 14.56 -1.79 -11.10
N TYR A 11 13.80 -2.42 -10.20
CA TYR A 11 12.35 -2.39 -10.18
C TYR A 11 11.80 -2.22 -8.77
N ILE A 12 10.69 -1.48 -8.64
CA ILE A 12 9.85 -1.44 -7.44
C ILE A 12 8.42 -1.79 -7.86
N SER A 13 7.86 -2.87 -7.30
CA SER A 13 6.46 -3.24 -7.57
C SER A 13 5.53 -2.20 -6.97
N LEU A 14 4.52 -1.79 -7.72
CA LEU A 14 3.43 -0.96 -7.20
C LEU A 14 2.14 -1.77 -7.02
N GLY A 15 2.16 -3.07 -7.29
CA GLY A 15 1.02 -4.00 -7.37
C GLY A 15 0.77 -4.49 -8.80
N PRO A 16 -0.31 -5.24 -9.06
CA PRO A 16 -0.55 -5.87 -10.37
C PRO A 16 -0.51 -4.87 -11.52
N GLY A 17 0.27 -5.20 -12.56
CA GLY A 17 0.39 -4.42 -13.80
C GLY A 17 1.01 -3.03 -13.65
N LEU A 18 1.59 -2.66 -12.50
CA LEU A 18 2.17 -1.33 -12.29
C LEU A 18 3.51 -1.43 -11.55
N ARG A 19 4.54 -0.73 -12.05
CA ARG A 19 5.88 -0.75 -11.45
C ARG A 19 6.62 0.57 -11.62
N LEU A 20 7.65 0.77 -10.80
CA LEU A 20 8.73 1.68 -11.08
C LEU A 20 9.87 0.90 -11.73
N ARG A 21 10.40 1.39 -12.84
CA ARG A 21 11.63 0.87 -13.47
C ARG A 21 12.71 1.92 -13.40
N ARG A 22 13.90 1.55 -12.96
CA ARG A 22 15.06 2.43 -12.90
C ARG A 22 15.32 3.11 -14.24
N PHE A 23 15.61 4.40 -14.19
CA PHE A 23 16.04 5.14 -15.36
C PHE A 23 17.47 4.74 -15.74
N SER A 24 17.65 4.29 -16.98
CA SER A 24 18.93 3.89 -17.56
C SER A 24 19.32 4.73 -18.80
N GLY A 25 18.51 5.73 -19.16
CA GLY A 25 18.75 6.60 -20.31
C GLY A 25 17.48 6.97 -21.08
N LEU A 26 17.60 7.94 -21.98
CA LEU A 26 16.56 8.40 -22.89
C LEU A 26 16.77 7.78 -24.28
N THR A 27 16.14 6.63 -24.54
CA THR A 27 16.03 6.14 -25.92
C THR A 27 15.10 7.05 -26.73
N PRO A 28 15.15 7.04 -28.08
CA PRO A 28 14.25 7.86 -28.89
C PRO A 28 12.76 7.64 -28.57
N ALA A 29 12.36 6.39 -28.30
CA ALA A 29 10.98 6.06 -27.93
C ALA A 29 10.59 6.62 -26.55
N LEU A 30 11.44 6.45 -25.53
CA LEU A 30 11.18 6.99 -24.19
C LEU A 30 11.17 8.53 -24.20
N SER A 31 12.08 9.13 -24.95
CA SER A 31 12.15 10.58 -25.14
C SER A 31 10.89 11.12 -25.81
N ALA A 32 10.38 10.44 -26.85
CA ALA A 32 9.14 10.82 -27.50
C ALA A 32 7.93 10.75 -26.55
N SER A 33 7.81 9.68 -25.75
CA SER A 33 6.74 9.54 -24.75
C SER A 33 6.79 10.63 -23.69
N ALA A 34 7.96 10.84 -23.07
CA ALA A 34 8.13 11.86 -22.05
C ALA A 34 7.89 13.28 -22.60
N LEU A 35 8.42 13.57 -23.79
CA LEU A 35 8.24 14.87 -24.43
C LEU A 35 6.76 15.15 -24.73
N ALA A 36 5.96 14.13 -25.05
CA ALA A 36 4.52 14.29 -25.24
C ALA A 36 3.83 14.77 -23.95
N TRP A 37 4.20 14.24 -22.78
CA TRP A 37 3.65 14.67 -21.49
C TRP A 37 4.09 16.08 -21.12
N TYR A 38 5.38 16.41 -21.25
CA TYR A 38 5.90 17.72 -20.87
C TYR A 38 5.62 18.84 -21.89
N ARG A 39 5.10 18.50 -23.08
CA ARG A 39 4.56 19.48 -24.03
C ARG A 39 3.11 19.83 -23.77
N ASP A 40 2.38 18.99 -23.05
CA ASP A 40 1.02 19.32 -22.61
C ASP A 40 1.07 20.57 -21.72
N PRO A 41 0.42 21.68 -22.10
CA PRO A 41 0.43 22.91 -21.33
C PRO A 41 -0.12 22.73 -19.92
N GLU A 42 -1.07 21.81 -19.72
CA GLU A 42 -1.61 21.55 -18.38
C GLU A 42 -0.56 20.89 -17.50
N THR A 43 0.11 19.83 -17.97
CA THR A 43 1.21 19.17 -17.26
C THR A 43 2.33 20.16 -16.93
N ALA A 44 2.78 20.94 -17.91
CA ALA A 44 3.82 21.95 -17.68
C ALA A 44 3.38 22.97 -16.61
N ARG A 45 2.12 23.41 -16.66
CA ARG A 45 1.56 24.34 -15.65
C ARG A 45 1.52 23.76 -14.25
N LEU A 46 1.20 22.46 -14.13
CA LEU A 46 1.05 21.78 -12.84
C LEU A 46 2.40 21.46 -12.17
N VAL A 47 3.47 21.33 -12.95
CA VAL A 47 4.79 20.86 -12.49
C VAL A 47 5.82 21.99 -12.39
N ASP A 48 5.83 22.93 -13.34
CA ASP A 48 6.89 23.95 -13.42
C ASP A 48 6.50 25.34 -12.92
N SER A 49 5.36 25.88 -13.38
CA SER A 49 4.89 27.23 -13.05
C SER A 49 3.59 27.58 -13.79
N PRO A 50 2.79 28.57 -13.31
CA PRO A 50 1.59 29.03 -14.01
C PRO A 50 1.83 29.51 -15.44
N SER A 51 3.04 30.00 -15.74
CA SER A 51 3.47 30.54 -17.03
C SER A 51 4.46 29.63 -17.77
N ALA A 52 4.52 28.35 -17.38
CA ALA A 52 5.43 27.39 -17.97
C ALA A 52 5.23 27.27 -19.47
N LYS A 53 6.34 27.31 -20.22
CA LYS A 53 6.35 27.00 -21.65
C LYS A 53 6.48 25.49 -21.85
N PRO A 54 5.82 24.92 -22.87
CA PRO A 54 6.01 23.52 -23.27
C PRO A 54 7.49 23.16 -23.42
N TYR A 55 7.85 21.93 -23.07
CA TYR A 55 9.24 21.49 -23.13
C TYR A 55 9.75 21.35 -24.57
N THR A 56 11.00 21.76 -24.77
CA THR A 56 11.79 21.38 -25.94
C THR A 56 12.56 20.08 -25.64
N PRO A 57 12.99 19.31 -26.65
CA PRO A 57 13.83 18.12 -26.43
C PRO A 57 15.06 18.41 -25.57
N GLU A 58 15.73 19.55 -25.79
CA GLU A 58 16.95 19.95 -25.07
C GLU A 58 16.65 20.34 -23.61
N ARG A 59 15.45 20.89 -23.35
CA ARG A 59 15.00 21.16 -21.98
C ARG A 59 14.71 19.86 -21.23
N LEU A 60 14.03 18.92 -21.89
CA LEU A 60 13.68 17.61 -21.34
C LEU A 60 14.94 16.81 -21.01
N GLU A 61 15.90 16.76 -21.92
CA GLU A 61 17.16 16.05 -21.73
C GLU A 61 17.98 16.63 -20.56
N ARG A 62 18.03 17.97 -20.44
CA ARG A 62 18.68 18.63 -19.30
C ARG A 62 18.00 18.29 -17.97
N MET A 63 16.67 18.26 -17.94
CA MET A 63 15.91 17.88 -16.74
C MET A 63 16.22 16.44 -16.31
N TYR A 64 16.09 15.46 -17.22
CA TYR A 64 16.38 14.07 -16.89
C TYR A 64 17.85 13.84 -16.52
N SER A 65 18.79 14.53 -17.17
CA SER A 65 20.21 14.48 -16.82
C SER A 65 20.43 14.97 -15.37
N TYR A 66 19.80 16.08 -14.99
CA TYR A 66 19.86 16.58 -13.62
C TYR A 66 19.28 15.58 -12.62
N LEU A 67 18.05 15.09 -12.86
CA LEU A 67 17.38 14.16 -11.95
C LEU A 67 18.18 12.86 -11.80
N HIS A 68 18.68 12.30 -12.90
CA HIS A 68 19.48 11.07 -12.89
C HIS A 68 20.82 11.21 -12.14
N GLN A 69 21.48 12.37 -12.27
CA GLN A 69 22.75 12.61 -11.58
C GLN A 69 22.58 12.85 -10.07
N ASN A 70 21.42 13.40 -9.68
CA ASN A 70 21.20 13.90 -8.34
C ASN A 70 20.28 13.03 -7.48
N GLY A 71 19.50 12.09 -8.02
CA GLY A 71 18.60 11.24 -7.23
C GLY A 71 18.29 9.87 -7.85
N GLU A 72 17.41 9.12 -7.20
CA GLU A 72 16.89 7.87 -7.74
C GLU A 72 15.72 8.16 -8.69
N LEU A 73 16.01 8.19 -9.99
CA LEU A 73 15.02 8.43 -11.05
C LEU A 73 14.43 7.11 -11.57
N TYR A 74 13.10 7.09 -11.72
CA TYR A 74 12.34 5.96 -12.21
C TYR A 74 11.34 6.37 -13.28
N TRP A 75 11.11 5.47 -14.23
CA TRP A 75 9.91 5.43 -15.05
C TRP A 75 8.76 4.80 -14.27
N ILE A 76 7.58 5.39 -14.32
CA ILE A 76 6.33 4.76 -13.89
C ILE A 76 5.80 3.98 -15.08
N GLU A 77 5.72 2.66 -14.98
CA GLU A 77 5.30 1.79 -16.08
C GLU A 77 4.05 1.00 -15.73
N GLU A 78 3.17 0.86 -16.73
CA GLU A 78 1.94 0.10 -16.65
C GLU A 78 1.93 -1.00 -17.72
N ASP A 79 1.54 -2.21 -17.35
CA ASP A 79 1.30 -3.30 -18.30
C ASP A 79 -0.01 -3.05 -19.03
N ARG A 80 0.08 -2.87 -20.36
CA ARG A 80 -1.08 -2.64 -21.23
C ARG A 80 -1.43 -3.88 -22.07
N GLY A 81 -0.99 -5.06 -21.65
CA GLY A 81 -1.26 -6.34 -22.32
C GLY A 81 -0.33 -6.67 -23.49
N GLN A 82 0.48 -5.71 -23.93
CA GLN A 82 1.59 -5.88 -24.89
C GLN A 82 2.96 -5.68 -24.23
N GLY A 83 3.00 -5.68 -22.89
CA GLY A 83 4.16 -5.34 -22.09
C GLY A 83 4.01 -3.99 -21.39
N PHE A 84 5.02 -3.68 -20.58
CA PHE A 84 5.09 -2.45 -19.80
C PHE A 84 5.41 -1.25 -20.68
N ALA A 85 4.56 -0.22 -20.57
CA ALA A 85 4.75 1.06 -21.23
C ALA A 85 4.93 2.17 -20.17
N PRO A 86 5.81 3.14 -20.41
CA PRO A 86 5.98 4.26 -19.49
C PRO A 86 4.76 5.17 -19.58
N ILE A 87 4.24 5.58 -18.42
CA ILE A 87 3.08 6.46 -18.26
C ILE A 87 3.39 7.67 -17.36
N GLY A 88 4.65 7.81 -16.96
CA GLY A 88 5.11 8.90 -16.11
C GLY A 88 6.53 8.68 -15.64
N ASP A 89 7.00 9.60 -14.82
CA ASP A 89 8.29 9.51 -14.15
C ASP A 89 8.22 10.08 -12.73
N VAL A 90 9.18 9.66 -11.93
CA VAL A 90 9.33 10.12 -10.55
C VAL A 90 10.80 10.06 -10.15
N CYS A 91 11.24 11.02 -9.35
CA CYS A 91 12.57 11.01 -8.78
C CYS A 91 12.52 11.21 -7.27
N LEU A 92 13.27 10.39 -6.53
CA LEU A 92 13.57 10.62 -5.13
C LEU A 92 14.93 11.35 -5.02
N LEU A 93 14.89 12.64 -4.70
CA LEU A 93 16.09 13.48 -4.56
C LEU A 93 16.59 13.49 -3.09
N PRO A 94 17.89 13.80 -2.88
CA PRO A 94 18.44 14.06 -1.56
C PRO A 94 17.64 15.12 -0.80
N GLY A 95 17.49 14.93 0.51
CA GLY A 95 16.59 15.76 1.33
C GLY A 95 15.10 15.46 1.11
N GLY A 96 14.78 14.41 0.35
CA GLY A 96 13.46 13.84 0.22
C GLY A 96 12.50 14.59 -0.72
N ASP A 97 13.02 15.47 -1.60
CA ASP A 97 12.22 16.12 -2.64
C ASP A 97 11.74 15.10 -3.69
N LEU A 98 10.48 15.22 -4.12
CA LEU A 98 9.79 14.17 -4.87
C LEU A 98 9.05 14.71 -6.12
N PRO A 99 9.76 15.16 -7.16
CA PRO A 99 9.13 15.46 -8.44
C PRO A 99 8.51 14.20 -9.04
N ILE A 100 7.22 14.29 -9.39
CA ILE A 100 6.41 13.19 -9.95
C ILE A 100 5.50 13.73 -11.04
N VAL A 101 5.42 12.99 -12.16
CA VAL A 101 4.48 13.24 -13.25
C VAL A 101 3.80 11.95 -13.64
N VAL A 102 2.47 11.96 -13.68
CA VAL A 102 1.65 10.96 -14.38
C VAL A 102 1.13 11.63 -15.64
N GLY A 103 1.73 11.29 -16.77
CA GLY A 103 1.62 12.05 -18.01
C GLY A 103 0.25 11.93 -18.67
N PRO A 104 -0.12 10.72 -19.16
CA PRO A 104 -1.37 10.51 -19.89
C PRO A 104 -2.60 10.85 -19.05
N GLU A 105 -3.54 11.58 -19.64
CA GLU A 105 -4.76 12.03 -18.97
C GLU A 105 -5.60 10.85 -18.49
N GLU A 106 -5.68 9.77 -19.29
CA GLU A 106 -6.41 8.55 -18.94
C GLU A 106 -5.83 7.81 -17.72
N CYS A 107 -4.58 8.12 -17.33
CA CYS A 107 -3.94 7.56 -16.15
C CYS A 107 -4.25 8.38 -14.87
N ARG A 108 -4.74 9.62 -15.00
CA ARG A 108 -5.03 10.49 -13.86
C ARG A 108 -6.29 10.02 -13.12
N GLY A 109 -6.34 10.26 -11.82
CA GLY A 109 -7.48 9.85 -10.97
C GLY A 109 -7.57 8.36 -10.63
N ARG A 110 -6.76 7.49 -11.26
CA ARG A 110 -6.74 6.02 -11.03
C ARG A 110 -5.96 5.58 -9.77
N GLY A 111 -5.54 6.52 -8.92
CA GLY A 111 -4.76 6.22 -7.71
C GLY A 111 -3.29 5.86 -7.94
N ILE A 112 -2.79 5.91 -9.18
CA ILE A 112 -1.39 5.60 -9.55
C ILE A 112 -0.40 6.45 -8.73
N GLY A 113 -0.60 7.77 -8.69
CA GLY A 113 0.28 8.67 -7.93
C GLY A 113 0.37 8.29 -6.45
N ARG A 114 -0.74 7.82 -5.84
CA ARG A 114 -0.75 7.40 -4.43
C ARG A 114 0.11 6.15 -4.22
N ARG A 115 0.00 5.17 -5.12
CA ARG A 115 0.83 3.95 -5.09
C ARG A 115 2.32 4.30 -5.24
N VAL A 116 2.66 5.20 -6.17
CA VAL A 116 4.03 5.69 -6.38
C VAL A 116 4.58 6.39 -5.15
N VAL A 117 3.86 7.38 -4.61
CA VAL A 117 4.31 8.14 -3.43
C VAL A 117 4.49 7.23 -2.23
N ARG A 118 3.58 6.28 -1.98
CA ARG A 118 3.72 5.29 -0.90
C ARG A 118 4.96 4.40 -1.06
N ALA A 119 5.22 3.91 -2.27
CA ALA A 119 6.42 3.14 -2.54
C ALA A 119 7.70 3.94 -2.31
N LEU A 120 7.70 5.24 -2.64
CA LEU A 120 8.86 6.10 -2.38
C LEU A 120 8.98 6.55 -0.93
N ILE A 121 7.91 6.57 -0.14
CA ILE A 121 7.98 6.69 1.32
C ILE A 121 8.71 5.48 1.91
N ALA A 122 8.33 4.27 1.50
CA ALA A 122 9.02 3.05 1.92
C ALA A 122 10.50 3.09 1.51
N ARG A 123 10.79 3.49 0.25
CA ARG A 123 12.16 3.64 -0.24
C ARG A 123 12.96 4.69 0.54
N ALA A 124 12.36 5.84 0.85
CA ALA A 124 13.03 6.88 1.64
C ALA A 124 13.37 6.39 3.06
N ARG A 125 12.52 5.53 3.66
CA ARG A 125 12.80 4.88 4.95
C ARG A 125 13.96 3.89 4.87
N GLU A 126 14.02 3.07 3.81
CA GLU A 126 15.17 2.18 3.58
C GLU A 126 16.47 2.96 3.44
N LEU A 127 16.38 4.16 2.86
CA LEU A 127 17.48 5.10 2.71
C LEU A 127 17.70 5.97 3.96
N ASP A 128 17.12 5.64 5.11
CA ASP A 128 17.27 6.37 6.38
C ASP A 128 16.99 7.87 6.28
N PHE A 129 16.04 8.28 5.44
CA PHE A 129 15.64 9.69 5.36
C PHE A 129 14.87 10.09 6.62
N PRO A 130 15.22 11.21 7.26
CA PRO A 130 14.47 11.70 8.41
C PRO A 130 13.11 12.29 7.99
N ALA A 131 13.00 12.76 6.75
CA ALA A 131 11.80 13.37 6.20
C ALA A 131 11.77 13.32 4.67
N MET A 132 10.57 13.47 4.11
CA MET A 132 10.35 13.78 2.70
C MET A 132 9.75 15.17 2.55
N THR A 133 10.04 15.85 1.45
CA THR A 133 9.49 17.18 1.18
C THR A 133 9.01 17.30 -0.27
N VAL A 134 8.14 18.25 -0.53
CA VAL A 134 7.82 18.70 -1.89
C VAL A 134 8.01 20.20 -1.86
N LYS A 135 8.96 20.71 -2.65
CA LYS A 135 9.36 22.14 -2.61
C LYS A 135 8.18 23.08 -2.77
N GLU A 136 7.29 22.78 -3.72
CA GLU A 136 6.12 23.60 -3.99
C GLU A 136 5.02 22.76 -4.64
N ILE A 137 3.81 22.86 -4.11
CA ILE A 137 2.59 22.45 -4.81
C ILE A 137 1.73 23.70 -4.97
N TYR A 138 1.44 24.06 -6.22
CA TYR A 138 0.64 25.24 -6.54
C TYR A 138 -0.76 25.18 -5.96
N ARG A 139 -1.33 26.33 -5.59
CA ARG A 139 -2.67 26.42 -4.98
C ARG A 139 -3.75 25.78 -5.83
N TYR A 140 -3.63 25.89 -7.16
CA TYR A 140 -4.56 25.32 -8.13
C TYR A 140 -4.29 23.84 -8.46
N ASN A 141 -3.18 23.25 -8.00
CA ASN A 141 -2.89 21.83 -8.22
C ASN A 141 -3.53 20.99 -7.10
N GLU A 142 -4.86 21.00 -7.04
CA GLU A 142 -5.61 20.27 -6.02
C GLU A 142 -5.37 18.76 -6.07
N GLY A 143 -5.13 18.20 -7.26
CA GLY A 143 -4.82 16.79 -7.44
C GLY A 143 -3.57 16.38 -6.66
N SER A 144 -2.46 17.11 -6.84
CA SER A 144 -1.23 16.86 -6.08
C SER A 144 -1.42 17.16 -4.59
N ARG A 145 -2.12 18.25 -4.21
CA ARG A 145 -2.38 18.54 -2.77
C ARG A 145 -3.12 17.37 -2.10
N ARG A 146 -4.21 16.88 -2.70
CA ARG A 146 -4.96 15.73 -2.18
C ARG A 146 -4.13 14.45 -2.14
N LEU A 147 -3.32 14.21 -3.18
CA LEU A 147 -2.41 13.08 -3.25
C LEU A 147 -1.46 13.07 -2.05
N PHE A 148 -0.67 14.12 -1.86
CA PHE A 148 0.35 14.18 -0.81
C PHE A 148 -0.26 14.17 0.60
N LEU A 149 -1.35 14.91 0.82
CA LEU A 149 -2.10 14.85 2.10
C LEU A 149 -2.58 13.43 2.41
N SER A 150 -3.10 12.70 1.42
CA SER A 150 -3.54 11.30 1.60
C SER A 150 -2.41 10.30 1.88
N CYS A 151 -1.17 10.71 1.68
CA CYS A 151 0.03 9.95 2.01
C CYS A 151 0.70 10.42 3.31
N GLY A 152 0.02 11.25 4.12
CA GLY A 152 0.50 11.71 5.42
C GLY A 152 1.43 12.93 5.38
N PHE A 153 1.67 13.51 4.20
CA PHE A 153 2.33 14.81 4.14
C PHE A 153 1.43 15.88 4.76
N ARG A 154 2.05 16.89 5.34
CA ARG A 154 1.41 18.04 5.94
C ARG A 154 1.84 19.29 5.20
N GLU A 155 0.89 20.19 4.97
CA GLU A 155 1.14 21.49 4.37
C GLU A 155 1.98 22.33 5.34
N GLY A 156 3.11 22.83 4.85
CA GLY A 156 4.09 23.59 5.62
C GLY A 156 4.07 25.08 5.24
N GLU A 157 5.27 25.62 5.01
CA GLU A 157 5.46 27.03 4.63
C GLU A 157 4.75 27.36 3.31
N ARG A 158 4.10 28.53 3.25
CA ARG A 158 3.51 29.05 2.02
C ARG A 158 4.59 29.61 1.11
N THR A 159 4.52 29.27 -0.17
CA THR A 159 5.34 29.87 -1.24
C THR A 159 4.52 30.95 -1.95
N PRO A 160 5.13 31.76 -2.85
CA PRO A 160 4.39 32.79 -3.60
C PRO A 160 3.15 32.25 -4.32
N GLU A 161 3.25 31.07 -4.94
CA GLU A 161 2.20 30.47 -5.80
C GLU A 161 1.55 29.21 -5.20
N GLY A 162 2.00 28.76 -4.02
CA GLY A 162 1.65 27.45 -3.48
C GLY A 162 2.01 27.29 -2.00
N SER A 163 2.34 26.05 -1.64
CA SER A 163 2.85 25.68 -0.33
C SER A 163 3.86 24.54 -0.46
N ARG A 164 4.83 24.49 0.46
CA ARG A 164 5.71 23.34 0.66
C ARG A 164 4.94 22.23 1.40
N PHE A 165 5.23 20.98 1.08
CA PHE A 165 4.68 19.83 1.82
C PHE A 165 5.82 19.05 2.48
N VAL A 166 5.58 18.53 3.68
CA VAL A 166 6.58 17.80 4.46
C VAL A 166 5.95 16.55 5.07
N LEU A 167 6.64 15.43 4.97
CA LEU A 167 6.37 14.20 5.70
C LEU A 167 7.55 13.93 6.63
N ASP A 168 7.27 13.80 7.92
CA ASP A 168 8.25 13.46 8.94
C ASP A 168 8.29 11.93 9.05
N LEU A 169 9.40 11.32 8.62
CA LEU A 169 9.52 9.87 8.56
C LEU A 169 9.86 9.28 9.93
N GLU A 170 10.60 10.00 10.78
CA GLU A 170 10.92 9.58 12.14
C GLU A 170 9.66 9.51 13.02
N LYS A 171 8.77 10.51 12.95
CA LYS A 171 7.47 10.44 13.66
C LYS A 171 6.53 9.40 13.09
N ALA A 172 6.57 9.16 11.77
CA ALA A 172 5.70 8.18 11.12
C ALA A 172 6.06 6.72 11.42
N MET A 173 7.30 6.43 11.85
CA MET A 173 7.73 5.09 12.30
C MET A 173 7.13 4.68 13.66
N GLY A 174 6.72 5.67 14.47
CA GLY A 174 6.07 5.45 15.76
C GLY A 174 4.57 5.21 15.67
N ASP A 175 3.86 5.87 14.75
CA ASP A 175 2.41 6.12 14.92
C ASP A 175 1.50 5.83 13.69
N SER A 176 2.01 5.46 12.51
CA SER A 176 1.14 5.15 11.35
C SER A 176 0.77 3.67 11.24
N ARG A 177 0.88 2.91 12.33
CA ARG A 177 0.41 1.52 12.34
C ARG A 177 -1.10 1.51 12.47
N ARG A 178 -1.76 0.79 11.58
CA ARG A 178 -3.20 0.53 11.69
C ARG A 178 -3.41 -0.82 12.34
N LEU A 179 -4.55 -0.97 13.01
CA LEU A 179 -4.95 -2.24 13.57
C LEU A 179 -5.65 -3.06 12.48
N TYR A 180 -5.19 -4.29 12.30
CA TYR A 180 -5.73 -5.28 11.37
C TYR A 180 -6.32 -6.45 12.16
N VAL A 181 -7.57 -6.78 11.86
CA VAL A 181 -8.29 -7.93 12.43
C VAL A 181 -8.01 -9.20 11.61
N ALA A 182 -7.35 -10.17 12.21
CA ALA A 182 -7.19 -11.51 11.65
C ALA A 182 -8.14 -12.50 12.34
N TYR A 183 -8.84 -13.31 11.55
CA TYR A 183 -9.74 -14.36 12.02
C TYR A 183 -9.50 -15.73 11.36
N GLY A 184 -8.67 -15.77 10.30
CA GLY A 184 -8.35 -16.94 9.49
C GLY A 184 -6.86 -17.26 9.43
N SER A 185 -6.32 -17.51 8.24
CA SER A 185 -4.90 -17.95 8.06
C SER A 185 -3.87 -16.94 8.57
N ASN A 186 -4.16 -15.64 8.55
CA ASN A 186 -3.24 -14.60 9.04
C ASN A 186 -3.10 -14.57 10.58
N LEU A 187 -3.76 -15.50 11.29
CA LEU A 187 -3.46 -15.81 12.68
C LEU A 187 -2.15 -16.61 12.83
N ASN A 188 -1.71 -17.33 11.80
CA ASN A 188 -0.46 -18.10 11.83
C ASN A 188 0.73 -17.14 11.88
N ARG A 189 1.46 -17.12 13.01
CA ARG A 189 2.52 -16.14 13.24
C ARG A 189 3.73 -16.34 12.33
N VAL A 190 4.02 -17.59 11.95
CA VAL A 190 5.16 -17.91 11.07
C VAL A 190 4.90 -17.34 9.68
N GLU A 191 3.71 -17.59 9.13
CA GLU A 191 3.34 -17.04 7.83
C GLU A 191 3.14 -15.53 7.85
N MET A 192 2.58 -15.01 8.95
CA MET A 192 2.42 -13.57 9.12
C MET A 192 3.78 -12.86 9.18
N ALA A 193 4.79 -13.44 9.83
CA ALA A 193 6.14 -12.85 9.87
C ALA A 193 6.83 -12.85 8.49
N VAL A 194 6.51 -13.80 7.62
CA VAL A 194 7.01 -13.81 6.23
C VAL A 194 6.27 -12.77 5.38
N ARG A 195 4.94 -12.69 5.52
CA ARG A 195 4.09 -11.79 4.73
C ARG A 195 4.22 -10.32 5.15
N CYS A 196 4.26 -10.08 6.45
CA CYS A 196 4.25 -8.76 7.09
C CYS A 196 5.36 -8.72 8.16
N PRO A 197 6.64 -8.56 7.77
CA PRO A 197 7.76 -8.66 8.70
C PRO A 197 7.77 -7.62 9.83
N GLN A 198 7.03 -6.52 9.66
CA GLN A 198 6.95 -5.44 10.63
C GLN A 198 5.69 -5.51 11.51
N ALA A 199 4.80 -6.49 11.26
CA ALA A 199 3.55 -6.64 11.98
C ALA A 199 3.80 -7.05 13.43
N GLN A 200 3.08 -6.41 14.35
CA GLN A 200 3.18 -6.69 15.79
C GLN A 200 1.86 -7.24 16.31
N ALA A 201 1.89 -8.38 17.01
CA ALA A 201 0.71 -8.93 17.65
C ALA A 201 0.29 -8.03 18.83
N VAL A 202 -0.91 -7.44 18.76
CA VAL A 202 -1.40 -6.45 19.73
C VAL A 202 -2.30 -7.08 20.78
N GLY A 203 -3.25 -7.90 20.34
CA GLY A 203 -4.36 -8.32 21.18
C GLY A 203 -5.17 -9.46 20.62
N VAL A 204 -6.10 -9.95 21.43
CA VAL A 204 -7.09 -10.97 21.06
C VAL A 204 -8.47 -10.55 21.52
N GLY A 205 -9.51 -11.00 20.83
CA GLY A 205 -10.88 -10.74 21.22
C GLY A 205 -11.88 -11.47 20.35
N GLU A 206 -13.07 -10.87 20.24
CA GLU A 206 -14.21 -11.49 19.58
C GLU A 206 -14.96 -10.45 18.75
N LEU A 207 -15.23 -10.78 17.48
CA LEU A 207 -16.17 -10.04 16.65
C LEU A 207 -17.59 -10.52 17.00
N ARG A 208 -18.35 -9.65 17.66
CA ARG A 208 -19.75 -9.90 18.03
C ARG A 208 -20.67 -9.63 16.86
N ASP A 209 -21.75 -10.40 16.77
CA ASP A 209 -22.73 -10.36 15.68
C ASP A 209 -22.14 -10.73 14.31
N TYR A 210 -21.07 -11.54 14.34
CA TYR A 210 -20.45 -12.15 13.18
C TYR A 210 -20.29 -13.66 13.36
N ARG A 211 -20.33 -14.40 12.26
CA ARG A 211 -19.95 -15.81 12.20
C ARG A 211 -18.84 -16.01 11.18
N LEU A 212 -18.05 -17.07 11.37
CA LEU A 212 -17.08 -17.52 10.39
C LEU A 212 -17.76 -18.37 9.34
N VAL A 213 -17.42 -18.19 8.06
CA VAL A 213 -17.97 -18.99 6.96
C VAL A 213 -16.86 -19.31 5.96
N PHE A 214 -16.86 -20.53 5.42
CA PHE A 214 -15.97 -20.91 4.32
C PHE A 214 -16.65 -20.66 2.98
N ARG A 215 -15.98 -19.93 2.10
CA ARG A 215 -16.50 -19.53 0.79
C ARG A 215 -15.50 -19.87 -0.30
N ALA A 216 -15.97 -20.37 -1.44
CA ALA A 216 -15.13 -20.63 -2.60
C ALA A 216 -14.67 -19.31 -3.24
N GLY A 217 -13.37 -19.12 -3.39
CA GLY A 217 -12.76 -17.90 -3.89
C GLY A 217 -11.50 -18.18 -4.71
N GLY A 218 -11.40 -17.60 -5.90
CA GLY A 218 -10.24 -17.82 -6.79
C GLY A 218 -10.01 -19.31 -7.09
N ARG A 219 -8.90 -19.87 -6.58
CA ARG A 219 -8.49 -21.28 -6.76
C ARG A 219 -8.72 -22.15 -5.52
N GLY A 220 -9.36 -21.62 -4.48
CA GLY A 220 -9.49 -22.30 -3.19
C GLY A 220 -10.78 -21.97 -2.47
N VAL A 221 -10.81 -22.29 -1.18
CA VAL A 221 -11.92 -22.05 -0.28
C VAL A 221 -11.34 -21.45 1.00
N TYR A 222 -11.82 -20.27 1.37
CA TYR A 222 -11.21 -19.44 2.41
C TYR A 222 -12.24 -18.97 3.43
N LEU A 223 -11.78 -18.60 4.62
CA LEU A 223 -12.63 -18.02 5.65
C LEU A 223 -13.02 -16.59 5.31
N THR A 224 -14.27 -16.25 5.57
CA THR A 224 -14.75 -14.87 5.70
C THR A 224 -15.55 -14.73 6.99
N VAL A 225 -15.82 -13.49 7.39
CA VAL A 225 -16.82 -13.17 8.41
C VAL A 225 -18.10 -12.68 7.74
N GLU A 226 -19.25 -13.04 8.29
CA GLU A 226 -20.57 -12.57 7.83
C GLU A 226 -21.40 -12.09 9.03
N PRO A 227 -22.21 -11.03 8.89
CA PRO A 227 -23.14 -10.62 9.91
C PRO A 227 -24.07 -11.77 10.33
N CYS A 228 -24.17 -12.02 11.63
CA CYS A 228 -25.00 -13.05 12.23
C CYS A 228 -25.33 -12.64 13.67
N GLU A 229 -26.55 -12.18 13.92
CA GLU A 229 -26.99 -11.74 15.25
C GLU A 229 -26.75 -12.81 16.31
N GLY A 230 -26.09 -12.43 17.42
CA GLY A 230 -25.69 -13.35 18.49
C GLY A 230 -24.52 -14.28 18.15
N GLY A 231 -23.99 -14.19 16.93
CA GLY A 231 -22.78 -14.88 16.48
C GLY A 231 -21.52 -14.28 17.13
N VAL A 232 -20.48 -15.11 17.24
CA VAL A 232 -19.18 -14.69 17.78
C VAL A 232 -18.06 -15.32 16.96
N ALA A 233 -17.22 -14.49 16.34
CA ALA A 233 -16.02 -14.93 15.62
C ALA A 233 -14.74 -14.55 16.41
N PRO A 234 -13.93 -15.53 16.87
CA PRO A 234 -12.67 -15.23 17.54
C PRO A 234 -11.68 -14.53 16.61
N MET A 235 -10.93 -13.57 17.13
CA MET A 235 -10.00 -12.76 16.35
C MET A 235 -8.73 -12.41 17.12
N ALA A 236 -7.68 -12.08 16.38
CA ALA A 236 -6.49 -11.41 16.88
C ALA A 236 -6.24 -10.11 16.13
N LEU A 237 -5.56 -9.17 16.80
CA LEU A 237 -5.18 -7.89 16.25
C LEU A 237 -3.69 -7.81 15.98
N TRP A 238 -3.35 -7.33 14.79
CA TRP A 238 -2.00 -6.96 14.40
C TRP A 238 -1.92 -5.44 14.25
N ALA A 239 -0.86 -4.82 14.76
CA ALA A 239 -0.46 -3.48 14.35
C ALA A 239 0.43 -3.62 13.12
N VAL A 240 -0.05 -3.11 11.98
CA VAL A 240 0.60 -3.28 10.68
C VAL A 240 1.04 -1.92 10.13
N THR A 241 2.22 -1.88 9.52
CA THR A 241 2.69 -0.69 8.80
C THR A 241 1.95 -0.51 7.47
N PRO A 242 2.07 0.65 6.79
CA PRO A 242 1.56 0.79 5.43
C PRO A 242 2.13 -0.23 4.45
N GLU A 243 3.39 -0.65 4.63
CA GLU A 243 4.02 -1.68 3.81
C GLU A 243 3.43 -3.07 4.08
N ASP A 244 3.19 -3.42 5.36
CA ASP A 244 2.51 -4.65 5.74
C ASP A 244 1.07 -4.68 5.19
N GLU A 245 0.36 -3.54 5.22
CA GLU A 245 -1.00 -3.43 4.68
C GLU A 245 -1.04 -3.67 3.16
N LEU A 246 -0.05 -3.19 2.40
CA LEU A 246 0.06 -3.46 0.97
C LEU A 246 0.33 -4.95 0.68
N ALA A 247 1.17 -5.60 1.48
CA ALA A 247 1.40 -7.04 1.35
C ALA A 247 0.13 -7.85 1.67
N LEU A 248 -0.69 -7.38 2.62
CA LEU A 248 -2.01 -7.93 2.89
C LEU A 248 -2.98 -7.70 1.72
N ASP A 249 -3.01 -6.50 1.14
CA ASP A 249 -3.88 -6.20 -0.01
C ASP A 249 -3.61 -7.15 -1.19
N GLU A 250 -2.33 -7.41 -1.49
CA GLU A 250 -1.94 -8.36 -2.53
C GLU A 250 -2.33 -9.80 -2.16
N TYR A 251 -2.11 -10.21 -0.91
CA TYR A 251 -2.42 -11.56 -0.45
C TYR A 251 -3.92 -11.86 -0.45
N GLU A 252 -4.74 -10.89 -0.06
CA GLU A 252 -6.20 -11.01 0.01
C GLU A 252 -6.88 -10.76 -1.35
N VAL A 253 -6.09 -10.44 -2.39
CA VAL A 253 -6.58 -10.08 -3.73
C VAL A 253 -7.62 -8.96 -3.62
N TYR A 254 -7.27 -7.91 -2.87
CA TYR A 254 -8.12 -6.74 -2.66
C TYR A 254 -8.05 -5.79 -3.87
N PRO A 255 -9.20 -5.25 -4.35
CA PRO A 255 -10.56 -5.44 -3.85
C PRO A 255 -11.37 -6.54 -4.57
N GLU A 256 -10.75 -7.37 -5.43
CA GLU A 256 -11.47 -8.30 -6.29
C GLU A 256 -12.09 -9.50 -5.55
N LEU A 257 -11.39 -10.06 -4.57
CA LEU A 257 -11.86 -11.22 -3.79
C LEU A 257 -12.33 -10.82 -2.39
N TYR A 258 -11.61 -9.93 -1.73
CA TYR A 258 -11.97 -9.38 -0.43
C TYR A 258 -12.09 -7.85 -0.50
N SER A 259 -13.13 -7.30 0.11
CA SER A 259 -13.21 -5.88 0.47
C SER A 259 -12.55 -5.62 1.82
N LYS A 260 -12.25 -4.36 2.10
CA LYS A 260 -11.68 -3.90 3.37
C LYS A 260 -12.70 -3.02 4.07
N GLU A 261 -13.02 -3.37 5.31
CA GLU A 261 -14.01 -2.68 6.12
C GLU A 261 -13.38 -2.15 7.41
N GLU A 262 -13.78 -0.96 7.84
CA GLU A 262 -13.40 -0.40 9.15
C GLU A 262 -14.42 -0.85 10.21
N ILE A 263 -13.92 -1.38 11.32
CA ILE A 263 -14.74 -1.91 12.41
C ILE A 263 -14.20 -1.47 13.78
N GLN A 264 -15.12 -1.16 14.68
CA GLN A 264 -14.79 -0.92 16.09
C GLN A 264 -14.74 -2.24 16.83
N VAL A 265 -13.61 -2.56 17.46
CA VAL A 265 -13.41 -3.84 18.15
C VAL A 265 -13.02 -3.65 19.61
N GLU A 266 -13.48 -4.56 20.45
CA GLU A 266 -13.03 -4.71 21.84
C GLU A 266 -12.08 -5.90 21.93
N PHE A 267 -10.93 -5.70 22.56
CA PHE A 267 -9.89 -6.73 22.65
C PHE A 267 -9.09 -6.62 23.95
N GLN A 268 -8.47 -7.73 24.34
CA GLN A 268 -7.49 -7.77 25.43
C GLN A 268 -6.08 -7.63 24.87
N GLU A 269 -5.33 -6.63 25.33
CA GLU A 269 -3.92 -6.45 24.96
C GLU A 269 -3.06 -7.62 25.44
N LEU A 270 -2.22 -8.17 24.56
CA LEU A 270 -1.29 -9.24 24.93
C LEU A 270 -0.23 -8.76 25.94
N ALA A 271 0.22 -7.51 25.81
CA ALA A 271 1.30 -6.96 26.63
C ALA A 271 0.85 -6.63 28.06
N THR A 272 -0.38 -6.15 28.25
CA THR A 272 -0.86 -5.62 29.54
C THR A 272 -2.03 -6.39 30.15
N GLY A 273 -2.70 -7.23 29.36
CA GLY A 273 -3.93 -7.93 29.75
C GLY A 273 -5.15 -7.00 29.88
N ARG A 274 -5.03 -5.71 29.55
CA ARG A 274 -6.13 -4.74 29.66
C ARG A 274 -7.08 -4.84 28.47
N THR A 275 -8.37 -4.71 28.74
CA THR A 275 -9.38 -4.55 27.69
C THR A 275 -9.31 -3.14 27.12
N ARG A 276 -9.29 -3.05 25.78
CA ARG A 276 -9.31 -1.80 25.02
C ARG A 276 -10.34 -1.86 23.92
N ARG A 277 -10.70 -0.68 23.42
CA ARG A 277 -11.49 -0.50 22.19
C ARG A 277 -10.71 0.35 21.22
N ALA A 278 -10.72 -0.03 19.95
CA ALA A 278 -10.09 0.73 18.89
C ALA A 278 -10.76 0.45 17.54
N GLU A 279 -10.56 1.36 16.60
CA GLU A 279 -10.84 1.13 15.19
C GLU A 279 -9.77 0.22 14.59
N ALA A 280 -10.19 -0.75 13.79
CA ALA A 280 -9.34 -1.65 13.05
C ALA A 280 -9.96 -1.94 11.69
N PHE A 281 -9.16 -2.34 10.72
CA PHE A 281 -9.69 -2.83 9.44
C PHE A 281 -9.71 -4.35 9.39
N VAL A 282 -10.64 -4.89 8.62
CA VAL A 282 -10.85 -6.32 8.41
C VAL A 282 -11.09 -6.60 6.93
N TYR A 283 -10.61 -7.73 6.44
CA TYR A 283 -10.95 -8.20 5.09
C TYR A 283 -12.23 -9.03 5.14
N VAL A 284 -13.19 -8.74 4.28
CA VAL A 284 -14.47 -9.46 4.16
C VAL A 284 -14.63 -9.89 2.71
N MET A 285 -14.93 -11.17 2.45
CA MET A 285 -15.05 -11.65 1.07
C MET A 285 -16.23 -10.95 0.39
N VAL A 286 -16.04 -10.54 -0.87
CA VAL A 286 -17.09 -9.85 -1.64
C VAL A 286 -18.33 -10.75 -1.81
N PRO A 287 -19.54 -10.21 -2.02
CA PRO A 287 -20.72 -11.03 -2.22
C PRO A 287 -20.66 -11.89 -3.50
N GLY A 288 -21.36 -13.03 -3.51
CA GLY A 288 -21.51 -13.89 -4.69
C GLY A 288 -20.72 -15.21 -4.65
N HIS A 289 -19.95 -15.44 -3.60
CA HIS A 289 -19.21 -16.69 -3.40
C HIS A 289 -20.04 -17.77 -2.68
N VAL A 290 -19.94 -19.01 -3.15
CA VAL A 290 -20.72 -20.15 -2.63
C VAL A 290 -20.07 -20.72 -1.37
N GLU A 291 -20.89 -21.01 -0.35
CA GLU A 291 -20.42 -21.71 0.86
C GLU A 291 -19.93 -23.09 0.47
N THR A 292 -18.66 -23.38 0.72
CA THR A 292 -17.97 -24.57 0.21
C THR A 292 -17.04 -25.13 1.27
N GLU A 293 -16.76 -26.43 1.20
CA GLU A 293 -15.85 -27.08 2.14
C GLU A 293 -14.38 -26.73 1.86
N PRO A 294 -13.60 -26.34 2.89
CA PRO A 294 -12.19 -26.02 2.71
C PRO A 294 -11.32 -27.27 2.59
N GLY A 295 -10.15 -27.10 1.97
CA GLY A 295 -9.10 -28.10 2.01
C GLY A 295 -8.52 -28.26 3.42
N ARG A 296 -8.12 -29.48 3.79
CA ARG A 296 -7.55 -29.83 5.10
C ARG A 296 -6.35 -28.97 5.48
N GLU A 297 -5.41 -28.78 4.55
CA GLU A 297 -4.19 -27.99 4.78
C GLU A 297 -4.51 -26.54 5.20
N TYR A 298 -5.53 -25.93 4.57
CA TYR A 298 -5.95 -24.58 4.94
C TYR A 298 -6.51 -24.52 6.36
N VAL A 299 -7.36 -25.50 6.73
CA VAL A 299 -7.92 -25.59 8.08
C VAL A 299 -6.81 -25.79 9.12
N GLU A 300 -5.83 -26.65 8.85
CA GLU A 300 -4.69 -26.87 9.74
C GLU A 300 -3.85 -25.61 9.95
N ARG A 301 -3.63 -24.81 8.90
CA ARG A 301 -2.96 -23.50 8.98
C ARG A 301 -3.73 -22.52 9.85
N CYS A 302 -5.05 -22.42 9.69
CA CYS A 302 -5.89 -21.61 10.57
C CYS A 302 -5.79 -22.09 12.02
N LEU A 303 -5.97 -23.39 12.28
CA LEU A 303 -5.90 -23.96 13.63
C LEU A 303 -4.53 -23.74 14.29
N ALA A 304 -3.43 -23.73 13.53
CA ALA A 304 -2.12 -23.36 14.03
C ALA A 304 -2.10 -21.91 14.54
N GLY A 305 -2.64 -20.97 13.76
CA GLY A 305 -2.77 -19.58 14.20
C GLY A 305 -3.65 -19.40 15.43
N TYR A 306 -4.75 -20.15 15.54
CA TYR A 306 -5.56 -20.14 16.77
C TYR A 306 -4.77 -20.59 17.99
N ARG A 307 -3.89 -21.60 17.85
CA ARG A 307 -2.98 -22.03 18.92
C ARG A 307 -1.95 -20.95 19.26
N ASP A 308 -1.37 -20.30 18.26
CA ASP A 308 -0.37 -19.23 18.45
C ASP A 308 -0.90 -18.06 19.30
N PHE A 309 -2.20 -17.77 19.22
CA PHE A 309 -2.88 -16.71 19.96
C PHE A 309 -3.67 -17.20 21.18
N GLY A 310 -3.67 -18.51 21.47
CA GLY A 310 -4.46 -19.08 22.56
C GLY A 310 -5.98 -18.96 22.38
N LEU A 311 -6.44 -18.78 21.13
CA LEU A 311 -7.85 -18.65 20.78
C LEU A 311 -8.54 -20.02 20.74
N LYS A 312 -9.81 -20.06 21.15
CA LYS A 312 -10.64 -21.25 20.98
C LYS A 312 -11.32 -21.20 19.60
N PRO A 313 -11.10 -22.17 18.71
CA PRO A 313 -11.75 -22.17 17.39
C PRO A 313 -13.28 -22.24 17.52
N GLY A 314 -13.95 -21.54 16.61
CA GLY A 314 -15.41 -21.61 16.44
C GLY A 314 -15.89 -22.99 16.00
N PRO A 315 -17.21 -23.25 16.04
CA PRO A 315 -17.79 -24.54 15.62
C PRO A 315 -17.43 -24.91 14.16
N GLU A 316 -17.22 -23.94 13.30
CA GLU A 316 -16.90 -24.10 11.88
C GLU A 316 -15.52 -24.74 11.67
N LEU A 317 -14.55 -24.38 12.51
CA LEU A 317 -13.22 -24.98 12.56
C LEU A 317 -13.20 -26.29 13.38
N LYS A 318 -14.07 -26.43 14.39
CA LYS A 318 -14.10 -27.59 15.31
C LYS A 318 -14.79 -28.82 14.74
N LYS A 319 -15.88 -28.67 13.97
CA LYS A 319 -16.59 -29.81 13.37
C LYS A 319 -15.66 -30.71 12.54
N ARG A 320 -14.54 -30.17 12.07
CA ARG A 320 -13.71 -30.76 11.02
C ARG A 320 -12.32 -31.19 11.48
N GLY A 321 -11.96 -30.97 12.74
CA GLY A 321 -10.72 -31.51 13.34
C GLY A 321 -10.88 -32.84 14.08
N LYS A 322 -12.12 -33.35 14.20
CA LYS A 322 -12.48 -34.52 15.02
C LYS A 322 -13.13 -35.68 14.26
N GLU A 323 -13.34 -35.59 12.95
CA GLU A 323 -13.90 -36.70 12.16
C GLU A 323 -12.88 -37.80 11.80
N GLU A 324 -11.62 -37.73 12.23
CA GLU A 324 -10.60 -38.77 11.95
C GLU A 324 -9.83 -39.26 13.20
N LEU A 325 -10.51 -39.38 14.35
CA LEU A 325 -9.99 -40.12 15.52
C LEU A 325 -11.02 -41.14 16.05
N ALA A 326 -12.00 -41.53 15.24
CA ALA A 326 -12.94 -42.61 15.51
C ALA A 326 -12.69 -43.78 14.56
#